data_AF-A0A6C0E3J5-F1
#
_entry.id   AF-A0A6C0E3J5-F1
#
_cell.length_a   1.000
_cell.length_b   1.000
_cell.length_c   1.000
_cell.angle_alpha   90.00
_cell.angle_beta   90.00
_cell.angle_gamma   90.00
#
_symmetry.space_group_name_H-M   'P 1'
#
loop_
_entity.id
_entity.type
_entity.pdbx_description
1 polymer ?
#
loop_
_entity_poly.entity_id
_entity_poly.type
_entity_poly.pdbx_seq_one_letter_code
_entity_poly.pdbx_strand_id
1 'polypeptide(L)'
;MRFHESLPIILFNSLPKSQYDNNYLSTIEWKKINTILNHNESTPELRNKVKNLIYNCYEKWSFSIVSIISQKYREKCNQIQLDELKLYGYIGLRKALINYDSTQYNQFTNYAVKYIYSEVLTGIHELTPLYTSDENYKYKNKEKVISRIARKNKRNKTQRQKTKYINGNNHNEPTRILRKKMAISVIE
;
A
#
# COMPACT_ATOMS: atom_id res chain seq x y z
N MET A 1 13.45 9.14 42.28
CA MET A 1 12.58 8.57 41.23
C MET A 1 13.46 8.02 40.12
N ARG A 2 13.50 6.70 39.91
CA ARG A 2 14.13 6.13 38.71
C ARG A 2 13.10 6.23 37.58
N PHE A 3 13.38 7.03 36.56
CA PHE A 3 12.57 7.03 35.35
C PHE A 3 12.75 5.65 34.69
N HIS A 4 11.73 4.80 34.77
CA HIS A 4 11.69 3.60 33.96
C HIS A 4 11.52 4.04 32.51
N GLU A 5 12.54 3.85 31.68
CA GLU A 5 12.42 4.04 30.24
C GLU A 5 11.36 3.08 29.69
N SER A 6 10.49 3.58 28.81
CA SER A 6 9.47 2.74 28.18
C SER A 6 10.10 1.71 27.24
N LEU A 7 9.46 0.54 27.10
CA LEU A 7 9.95 -0.55 26.27
C LEU A 7 10.31 -0.10 24.83
N PRO A 8 9.51 0.75 24.14
CA PRO A 8 9.85 1.23 22.80
C PRO A 8 11.17 2.02 22.75
N ILE A 9 11.50 2.79 23.79
CA ILE A 9 12.74 3.57 23.87
C ILE A 9 13.94 2.64 24.03
N ILE A 10 13.83 1.64 24.92
CA ILE A 10 14.87 0.62 25.12
C ILE A 10 15.13 -0.13 23.82
N LEU A 11 14.07 -0.55 23.12
CA LEU A 11 14.17 -1.25 21.84
C LEU A 11 14.85 -0.37 20.78
N PHE A 12 14.49 0.90 20.68
CA PHE A 12 15.09 1.84 19.74
C PHE A 12 16.58 2.04 20.02
N ASN A 13 16.96 2.21 21.29
CA ASN A 13 18.36 2.38 21.68
C ASN A 13 19.22 1.14 21.38
N SER A 14 18.59 -0.04 21.28
CA SER A 14 19.24 -1.30 20.91
C SER A 14 19.34 -1.55 19.40
N LEU A 15 18.83 -0.64 18.56
CA LEU A 15 18.99 -0.71 17.10
C LEU A 15 20.38 -0.16 16.70
N PRO A 16 21.02 -0.71 15.66
CA PRO A 16 22.28 -0.18 15.16
C PRO A 16 22.12 1.27 14.70
N LYS A 17 23.00 2.15 15.16
CA LYS A 17 22.86 3.59 14.93
C LYS A 17 23.40 4.04 13.56
N SER A 18 24.33 3.33 12.92
CA SER A 18 24.92 3.85 11.67
C SER A 18 25.83 2.90 10.84
N GLN A 19 25.83 1.58 11.02
CA GLN A 19 26.74 0.72 10.25
C GLN A 19 25.99 -0.48 9.67
N TYR A 20 25.31 -0.24 8.55
CA TYR A 20 24.85 -1.32 7.68
C TYR A 20 25.74 -1.34 6.43
N ASP A 21 26.86 -2.06 6.51
CA ASP A 21 27.67 -2.36 5.32
C ASP A 21 26.87 -3.18 4.29
N ASN A 22 25.81 -3.86 4.75
CA ASN A 22 24.93 -4.68 3.93
C ASN A 22 23.58 -4.03 3.54
N ASN A 23 23.37 -2.72 3.77
CA ASN A 23 22.17 -1.95 3.34
C ASN A 23 20.79 -2.51 3.71
N TYR A 24 20.70 -3.49 4.62
CA TYR A 24 19.44 -4.12 4.99
C TYR A 24 19.37 -4.38 6.49
N LEU A 25 18.19 -4.12 7.07
CA LEU A 25 17.87 -4.48 8.43
C LEU A 25 17.68 -6.00 8.56
N SER A 26 18.23 -6.59 9.61
CA SER A 26 18.03 -8.00 9.93
C SER A 26 16.59 -8.30 10.37
N THR A 27 16.20 -9.58 10.33
CA THR A 27 14.88 -10.02 10.80
C THR A 27 14.64 -9.64 12.27
N ILE A 28 15.68 -9.67 13.10
CA ILE A 28 15.59 -9.31 14.52
C ILE A 28 15.32 -7.80 14.67
N GLU A 29 16.03 -6.97 13.90
CA GLU A 29 15.81 -5.52 13.90
C GLU A 29 14.43 -5.16 13.40
N TRP A 30 13.94 -5.83 12.35
CA TRP A 30 12.57 -5.67 11.88
C TRP A 30 11.53 -6.05 12.93
N LYS A 31 11.76 -7.10 13.73
CA LYS A 31 10.87 -7.44 14.87
C LYS A 31 10.84 -6.31 15.90
N LYS A 32 11.99 -5.76 16.27
CA LYS A 32 12.08 -4.60 17.19
C LYS A 32 11.37 -3.37 16.63
N ILE A 33 11.63 -3.06 15.36
CA ILE A 33 11.01 -1.94 14.65
C ILE A 33 9.49 -2.08 14.58
N ASN A 34 8.99 -3.25 14.19
CA ASN A 34 7.55 -3.49 14.14
C ASN A 34 6.91 -3.38 15.53
N THR A 35 7.63 -3.82 16.58
CA THR A 35 7.19 -3.61 17.96
C THR A 35 7.08 -2.12 18.26
N ILE A 36 8.11 -1.32 17.97
CA ILE A 36 8.07 0.14 18.19
C ILE A 36 6.98 0.81 17.35
N LEU A 37 6.83 0.45 16.08
CA LEU A 37 5.84 1.07 15.18
C LEU A 37 4.39 0.73 15.57
N ASN A 38 4.14 -0.35 16.29
CA ASN A 38 2.77 -0.75 16.66
C ASN A 38 2.47 -0.56 18.15
N HIS A 39 3.47 -0.27 19.00
CA HIS A 39 3.27 -0.12 20.44
C HIS A 39 2.46 1.15 20.78
N ASN A 40 1.52 1.03 21.71
CA ASN A 40 0.63 2.12 22.13
C ASN A 40 1.40 3.28 22.78
N GLU A 41 2.48 2.99 23.50
CA GLU A 41 3.33 4.00 24.15
C GLU A 41 4.35 4.66 23.20
N SER A 42 4.40 4.26 21.93
CA SER A 42 5.33 4.85 20.98
C SER A 42 4.86 6.22 20.52
N THR A 43 5.59 7.26 20.94
CA THR A 43 5.30 8.65 20.56
C THR A 43 5.50 8.88 19.06
N PRO A 44 4.83 9.89 18.47
CA PRO A 44 5.03 10.27 17.07
C PRO A 44 6.49 10.55 16.72
N GLU A 45 7.24 11.18 17.62
CA GLU A 45 8.66 11.51 17.45
C GLU A 45 9.52 10.25 17.37
N LEU A 46 9.26 9.27 18.25
CA LEU A 46 9.96 7.99 18.24
C LEU A 46 9.68 7.22 16.94
N ARG A 47 8.41 7.19 16.51
CA ARG A 47 8.01 6.58 15.23
C ARG A 47 8.73 7.25 14.06
N ASN A 48 8.87 8.57 14.08
CA ASN A 48 9.59 9.31 13.04
C ASN A 48 11.10 8.99 13.04
N LYS A 49 11.73 8.90 14.22
CA LYS A 49 13.13 8.48 14.36
C LYS A 49 13.37 7.08 13.80
N VAL A 50 12.47 6.14 14.09
CA VAL A 50 12.51 4.78 13.51
C VAL A 50 12.37 4.82 11.99
N LYS A 51 11.39 5.58 11.45
CA LYS A 51 11.22 5.73 10.00
C LYS A 51 12.45 6.33 9.32
N ASN A 52 13.12 7.30 9.96
CA ASN A 52 14.38 7.85 9.48
C ASN A 52 15.52 6.83 9.48
N LEU A 53 15.62 5.99 10.52
CA LEU A 53 16.58 4.89 10.55
C LEU A 53 16.34 3.92 9.39
N ILE A 54 15.08 3.51 9.16
CA ILE A 54 14.73 2.64 8.03
C ILE A 54 15.09 3.32 6.70
N TYR A 55 14.76 4.61 6.53
CA TYR A 55 15.10 5.36 5.33
C TYR A 55 16.59 5.29 5.02
N ASN A 56 17.44 5.56 6.02
CA ASN A 56 18.90 5.55 5.85
C ASN A 56 19.43 4.16 5.46
N CYS A 57 18.85 3.09 6.02
CA CYS A 57 19.25 1.73 5.66
C CYS A 57 18.89 1.40 4.20
N TYR A 58 17.71 1.81 3.75
CA TYR A 58 17.15 1.45 2.45
C TYR A 58 17.41 2.48 1.35
N GLU A 59 18.13 3.56 1.63
CA GLU A 59 18.41 4.64 0.67
C GLU A 59 19.17 4.10 -0.55
N LYS A 60 20.32 3.44 -0.35
CA LYS A 60 21.11 2.84 -1.44
C LYS A 60 20.34 1.76 -2.20
N TRP A 61 19.53 0.98 -1.49
CA TRP A 61 18.64 0.00 -2.12
C TRP A 61 17.61 0.67 -3.02
N SER A 62 16.98 1.76 -2.59
CA SER A 62 16.01 2.47 -3.44
C SER A 62 16.67 2.99 -4.72
N PHE A 63 17.93 3.40 -4.65
CA PHE A 63 18.69 3.79 -5.84
C PHE A 63 18.96 2.62 -6.78
N SER A 64 19.29 1.42 -6.27
CA SER A 64 19.47 0.26 -7.16
C SER A 64 18.18 -0.11 -7.91
N ILE A 65 17.02 0.05 -7.27
CA ILE A 65 15.72 -0.09 -7.93
C ILE A 65 15.53 0.97 -9.03
N VAL A 66 15.91 2.23 -8.79
CA VAL A 66 15.88 3.29 -9.82
C VAL A 66 16.72 2.89 -11.03
N SER A 67 17.94 2.39 -10.82
CA SER A 67 18.83 1.96 -11.90
C SER A 67 18.24 0.80 -12.72
N ILE A 68 17.59 -0.16 -12.07
CA ILE A 68 16.89 -1.26 -12.76
C ILE A 68 15.74 -0.71 -13.62
N ILE A 69 14.98 0.25 -13.09
CA ILE A 69 13.86 0.87 -13.83
C ILE A 69 14.39 1.69 -15.01
N SER A 70 15.44 2.49 -14.82
CA SER A 70 16.03 3.31 -15.88
C SER A 70 16.59 2.45 -17.01
N GLN A 71 17.23 1.32 -16.70
CA GLN A 71 17.67 0.35 -17.69
C GLN A 71 16.49 -0.28 -18.44
N LYS A 72 15.41 -0.64 -17.74
CA LYS A 72 14.19 -1.19 -18.37
C LYS A 72 13.51 -0.19 -19.31
N TYR A 73 13.56 1.10 -19.00
CA TYR A 73 12.97 2.18 -19.78
C TYR A 73 14.02 3.03 -20.50
N ARG A 74 15.15 2.42 -20.88
CA ARG A 74 16.33 3.11 -21.40
C ARG A 74 15.99 4.17 -22.45
N GLU A 75 15.18 3.82 -23.44
CA GLU A 75 14.77 4.73 -24.53
C GLU A 75 14.14 6.04 -24.02
N LYS A 76 13.35 5.97 -22.94
CA LYS A 76 12.69 7.14 -22.34
C LYS A 76 13.61 7.90 -21.39
N CYS A 77 14.59 7.21 -20.80
CA CYS A 77 15.53 7.78 -19.84
C CYS A 77 16.81 8.33 -20.47
N ASN A 78 17.02 8.17 -21.78
CA ASN A 78 18.27 8.51 -22.46
C ASN A 78 18.75 9.96 -22.24
N GLN A 79 17.84 10.90 -21.99
CA GLN A 79 18.14 12.32 -21.76
C GLN A 79 17.97 12.75 -20.29
N ILE A 80 17.54 11.84 -19.42
CA ILE A 80 17.28 12.12 -18.00
C ILE A 80 18.55 11.80 -17.22
N GLN A 81 19.01 12.73 -16.39
CA GLN A 81 20.15 12.44 -15.53
C GLN A 81 19.74 11.43 -14.44
N LEU A 82 20.60 10.43 -14.20
CA LEU A 82 20.28 9.38 -13.24
C LEU A 82 20.07 9.94 -11.82
N ASP A 83 20.78 11.00 -11.44
CA ASP A 83 20.64 11.68 -10.15
C ASP A 83 19.28 12.38 -10.00
N GLU A 84 18.71 12.92 -11.07
CA GLU A 84 17.36 13.48 -11.04
C GLU A 84 16.33 12.37 -10.82
N LEU A 85 16.51 11.23 -11.49
CA LEU A 85 15.61 10.10 -11.35
C LEU A 85 15.73 9.41 -9.97
N LYS A 86 16.92 9.46 -9.38
CA LYS A 86 17.19 9.00 -8.02
C LYS A 86 16.32 9.71 -6.98
N LEU A 87 16.09 11.02 -7.16
CA LEU A 87 15.22 11.80 -6.27
C LEU A 87 13.80 11.20 -6.21
N TYR A 88 13.24 10.77 -7.34
CA TYR A 88 11.94 10.11 -7.37
C TYR A 88 11.94 8.76 -6.65
N GLY A 89 13.05 8.01 -6.72
CA GLY A 89 13.24 6.80 -5.93
C GLY A 89 13.18 7.08 -4.43
N TYR A 90 13.86 8.14 -3.99
CA TYR A 90 13.85 8.60 -2.59
C TYR A 90 12.48 9.07 -2.12
N ILE A 91 11.76 9.82 -2.96
CA ILE A 91 10.37 10.24 -2.70
C ILE A 91 9.48 9.01 -2.53
N GLY A 92 9.62 8.01 -3.41
CA GLY A 92 8.88 6.75 -3.32
C GLY A 92 9.17 5.98 -2.04
N LEU A 93 10.44 5.90 -1.62
CA LEU A 93 10.81 5.27 -0.36
C LEU A 93 10.20 6.01 0.86
N ARG A 94 10.23 7.35 0.86
CA ARG A 94 9.59 8.17 1.90
C ARG A 94 8.08 7.95 1.95
N LYS A 95 7.40 7.97 0.80
CA LYS A 95 5.96 7.70 0.70
C LYS A 95 5.62 6.31 1.20
N ALA A 96 6.42 5.30 0.89
CA ALA A 96 6.25 3.96 1.43
C ALA A 96 6.33 3.96 2.96
N LEU A 97 7.35 4.59 3.55
CA LEU A 97 7.52 4.64 5.02
C LEU A 97 6.38 5.38 5.74
N ILE A 98 5.86 6.45 5.14
CA ILE A 98 4.73 7.19 5.71
C ILE A 98 3.51 6.27 5.80
N ASN A 99 3.21 5.53 4.73
CA ASN A 99 2.00 4.71 4.60
C ASN A 99 2.16 3.26 5.05
N TYR A 100 3.37 2.85 5.46
CA TYR A 100 3.65 1.46 5.83
C TYR A 100 2.93 1.09 7.13
N ASP A 101 2.16 0.01 7.05
CA ASP A 101 1.51 -0.65 8.18
C ASP A 101 2.06 -2.07 8.29
N SER A 102 2.82 -2.33 9.35
CA SER A 102 3.48 -3.62 9.56
C SER A 102 2.50 -4.74 9.96
N THR A 103 1.25 -4.42 10.28
CA THR A 103 0.20 -5.42 10.52
C THR A 103 -0.37 -6.01 9.24
N GLN A 104 -0.29 -5.26 8.13
CA GLN A 104 -0.86 -5.65 6.83
C GLN A 104 0.19 -6.25 5.87
N TYR A 105 1.47 -5.96 6.09
CA TYR A 105 2.54 -6.34 5.17
C TYR A 105 3.67 -7.07 5.89
N ASN A 106 3.99 -8.28 5.42
CA ASN A 106 5.02 -9.13 6.02
C ASN A 106 6.45 -8.64 5.73
N GLN A 107 6.66 -7.93 4.62
CA GLN A 107 7.99 -7.45 4.20
C GLN A 107 7.89 -6.03 3.63
N PHE A 108 8.61 -5.11 4.26
CA PHE A 108 8.65 -3.70 3.87
C PHE A 108 9.16 -3.50 2.43
N THR A 109 10.20 -4.22 2.02
CA THR A 109 10.77 -4.09 0.67
C THR A 109 9.75 -4.36 -0.43
N ASN A 110 9.01 -5.47 -0.33
CA ASN A 110 7.97 -5.83 -1.30
C ASN A 110 6.86 -4.78 -1.38
N TYR A 111 6.54 -4.17 -0.24
CA TYR A 111 5.58 -3.07 -0.18
C TYR A 111 6.15 -1.79 -0.83
N ALA A 112 7.37 -1.40 -0.46
CA ALA A 112 8.02 -0.17 -0.87
C ALA A 112 8.36 -0.12 -2.36
N VAL A 113 8.69 -1.26 -2.99
CA VAL A 113 8.96 -1.35 -4.44
C VAL A 113 7.84 -0.73 -5.26
N LYS A 114 6.57 -0.92 -4.87
CA LYS A 114 5.42 -0.36 -5.60
C LYS A 114 5.41 1.17 -5.60
N TYR A 115 5.75 1.77 -4.47
CA TYR A 115 5.83 3.23 -4.34
C TYR A 115 7.02 3.78 -5.09
N ILE A 116 8.20 3.18 -4.93
CA ILE A 116 9.42 3.56 -5.66
C ILE A 116 9.15 3.50 -7.16
N TYR A 117 8.58 2.41 -7.66
CA TYR A 117 8.28 2.24 -9.07
C TYR A 117 7.29 3.30 -9.59
N SER A 118 6.22 3.57 -8.84
CA SER A 118 5.21 4.56 -9.22
C SER A 118 5.80 5.98 -9.32
N GLU A 119 6.62 6.37 -8.35
CA GLU A 119 7.25 7.69 -8.35
C GLU A 119 8.32 7.81 -9.43
N VAL A 120 9.15 6.79 -9.63
CA VAL A 120 10.17 6.79 -10.69
C VAL A 120 9.52 6.89 -12.07
N LEU A 121 8.43 6.17 -12.32
CA LEU A 121 7.68 6.32 -13.57
C LEU A 121 7.11 7.74 -13.74
N THR A 122 6.65 8.35 -12.64
CA THR A 122 6.20 9.74 -12.65
C THR A 122 7.35 10.67 -13.04
N GLY A 123 8.53 10.48 -12.44
CA GLY A 123 9.73 11.22 -12.79
C GLY A 123 10.17 11.05 -14.24
N ILE A 124 10.11 9.83 -14.79
CA ILE A 124 10.37 9.62 -16.22
C ILE A 124 9.40 10.46 -17.05
N HIS A 125 8.10 10.43 -16.73
CA HIS A 125 7.11 11.19 -17.47
C HIS A 125 7.24 12.71 -17.34
N GLU A 126 7.67 13.21 -16.19
CA GLU A 126 7.83 14.64 -15.92
C GLU A 126 9.15 15.21 -16.48
N LEU A 127 10.23 14.41 -16.43
CA LEU A 127 11.56 14.81 -16.88
C LEU A 127 11.85 14.50 -18.34
N THR A 128 11.11 13.57 -18.97
CA THR A 128 11.26 13.35 -20.41
C THR A 128 10.84 14.64 -21.10
N PRO A 129 11.75 15.37 -21.78
CA PRO A 129 11.35 16.54 -22.53
C PRO A 129 10.28 16.08 -23.50
N LEU A 130 9.12 16.73 -23.42
CA LEU A 130 8.01 16.46 -24.32
C LEU A 130 8.59 16.51 -25.73
N TYR A 131 8.69 15.34 -26.38
CA TYR A 131 8.33 15.33 -27.79
C TYR A 131 6.97 16.03 -27.82
N THR A 132 6.96 17.25 -28.34
CA THR A 132 5.79 18.05 -28.59
C THR A 132 4.65 17.15 -29.07
N SER A 133 3.46 17.32 -28.48
CA SER A 133 2.25 16.47 -28.56
C SER A 133 2.32 15.23 -27.65
N ASP A 134 1.51 15.10 -26.60
CA ASP A 134 0.06 15.16 -26.71
C ASP A 134 -0.54 15.34 -25.30
N GLU A 135 -1.25 16.44 -25.06
CA GLU A 135 -2.01 16.68 -23.82
C GLU A 135 -2.98 15.52 -23.50
N ASN A 136 -3.32 14.71 -24.51
CA ASN A 136 -4.16 13.51 -24.45
C ASN A 136 -3.68 12.41 -23.49
N TYR A 137 -2.38 12.29 -23.19
CA TYR A 137 -1.90 11.21 -22.29
C TYR A 137 -2.20 11.50 -20.81
N LYS A 138 -2.15 12.79 -20.40
CA LYS A 138 -2.55 13.23 -19.05
C LYS A 138 -4.05 13.02 -18.81
N TYR A 139 -4.89 13.22 -19.83
CA TYR A 139 -6.34 13.01 -19.74
C TYR A 139 -6.74 11.52 -19.73
N LYS A 140 -6.12 10.67 -20.57
CA LYS A 140 -6.44 9.23 -20.64
C LYS A 140 -6.22 8.48 -19.32
N ASN A 141 -5.23 8.88 -18.51
CA ASN A 141 -4.97 8.24 -17.22
C ASN A 141 -5.95 8.70 -16.13
N LYS A 142 -6.34 10.00 -16.12
CA LYS A 142 -7.39 10.50 -15.22
C LYS A 142 -8.73 9.82 -15.49
N GLU A 143 -9.15 9.69 -16.75
CA GLU A 143 -10.41 9.02 -17.10
C GLU A 143 -10.41 7.52 -16.75
N LYS A 144 -9.28 6.82 -16.93
CA LYS A 144 -9.14 5.42 -16.51
C LYS A 144 -9.23 5.24 -14.99
N VAL A 145 -8.70 6.18 -14.21
CA VAL A 145 -8.81 6.16 -12.75
C VAL A 145 -10.24 6.50 -12.30
N ILE A 146 -10.85 7.54 -12.86
CA ILE A 146 -12.22 7.96 -12.57
C ILE A 146 -13.22 6.85 -12.92
N SER A 147 -13.08 6.21 -14.08
CA SER A 147 -13.95 5.09 -14.49
C SER A 147 -13.78 3.84 -13.61
N ARG A 148 -12.57 3.57 -13.08
CA ARG A 148 -12.34 2.50 -12.10
C ARG A 148 -12.99 2.80 -10.75
N ILE A 149 -12.89 4.05 -10.26
CA ILE A 149 -13.55 4.49 -9.02
C ILE A 149 -15.08 4.41 -9.17
N ALA A 150 -15.63 4.88 -10.29
CA ALA A 150 -17.05 4.81 -10.59
C ALA A 150 -17.58 3.36 -10.62
N ARG A 151 -16.82 2.42 -11.23
CA ARG A 151 -17.16 0.99 -11.25
C ARG A 151 -17.12 0.36 -9.85
N LYS A 152 -16.16 0.74 -9.00
CA LYS A 152 -16.07 0.28 -7.60
C LYS A 152 -17.26 0.78 -6.77
N ASN A 153 -17.61 2.05 -6.93
CA ASN A 153 -18.75 2.66 -6.23
C ASN A 153 -20.09 2.04 -6.65
N LYS A 154 -20.25 1.68 -7.95
CA LYS A 154 -21.45 0.98 -8.45
C LYS A 154 -21.58 -0.42 -7.85
N ARG A 155 -20.48 -1.20 -7.76
CA ARG A 155 -20.46 -2.51 -7.07
C ARG A 155 -20.82 -2.40 -5.59
N ASN A 156 -20.26 -1.41 -4.89
CA ASN A 156 -20.56 -1.18 -3.47
C ASN A 156 -22.03 -0.78 -3.22
N LYS A 157 -22.66 -0.05 -4.15
CA LYS A 157 -24.09 0.31 -4.07
C LYS A 157 -25.00 -0.90 -4.29
N THR A 158 -24.69 -1.80 -5.23
CA THR A 158 -25.43 -3.05 -5.46
C THR A 158 -25.29 -4.02 -4.28
N GLN A 159 -24.13 -4.05 -3.62
CA GLN A 159 -23.89 -4.91 -2.46
C GLN A 159 -24.60 -4.40 -1.18
N ARG A 160 -24.73 -3.08 -1.02
CA ARG A 160 -25.57 -2.44 0.01
C ARG A 160 -27.07 -2.67 -0.19
N GLN A 161 -27.53 -2.82 -1.43
CA GLN A 161 -28.92 -3.18 -1.72
C GLN A 161 -29.20 -4.67 -1.44
N LYS A 162 -28.27 -5.58 -1.79
CA LYS A 162 -28.39 -7.01 -1.45
C LYS A 162 -28.39 -7.27 0.06
N THR A 163 -27.58 -6.55 0.84
CA THR A 163 -27.55 -6.70 2.31
C THR A 163 -28.79 -6.13 3.00
N LYS A 164 -29.45 -5.12 2.41
CA LYS A 164 -30.77 -4.65 2.89
C LYS A 164 -31.90 -5.67 2.68
N TYR A 165 -31.86 -6.48 1.62
CA TYR A 165 -32.86 -7.54 1.39
C TYR A 165 -32.66 -8.78 2.26
N ILE A 166 -31.43 -9.05 2.71
CA ILE A 166 -31.14 -10.21 3.56
C ILE A 166 -31.48 -9.93 5.04
N ASN A 167 -31.33 -8.68 5.51
CA ASN A 167 -31.64 -8.30 6.90
C ASN A 167 -33.10 -7.84 7.13
N GLY A 168 -33.97 -7.96 6.13
CA GLY A 168 -35.40 -7.57 6.21
C GLY A 168 -36.39 -8.70 6.52
N ASN A 169 -35.95 -9.96 6.52
CA ASN A 169 -36.85 -11.13 6.63
C ASN A 169 -36.74 -11.89 7.96
N ASN A 170 -36.68 -11.16 9.08
CA ASN A 170 -36.90 -11.73 10.41
C ASN A 170 -37.95 -10.90 11.16
N HIS A 171 -39.24 -11.13 10.86
CA HIS A 171 -40.31 -11.34 11.85
C HIS A 171 -41.72 -11.42 11.19
N ASN A 172 -42.41 -12.52 11.50
CA ASN A 172 -43.87 -12.69 11.70
C ASN A 172 -44.79 -13.11 10.51
N GLU A 173 -45.17 -14.41 10.56
CA GLU A 173 -46.39 -15.16 10.17
C GLU A 173 -47.69 -14.37 9.83
N PRO A 174 -48.70 -14.94 9.07
CA PRO A 174 -49.40 -16.19 9.44
C PRO A 174 -49.98 -17.10 8.31
N THR A 175 -50.43 -18.27 8.77
CA THR A 175 -51.27 -19.33 8.18
C THR A 175 -52.31 -18.94 7.10
N ARG A 176 -52.33 -19.65 5.96
CA ARG A 176 -53.52 -20.34 5.37
C ARG A 176 -53.24 -21.01 4.01
N ILE A 177 -53.55 -22.31 3.96
CA ILE A 177 -54.25 -23.05 2.89
C ILE A 177 -53.57 -23.17 1.51
N LEU A 178 -53.17 -24.40 1.16
CA LEU A 178 -53.63 -25.02 -0.09
C LEU A 178 -53.59 -26.56 -0.01
N ARG A 179 -54.78 -27.12 0.17
CA ARG A 179 -55.15 -28.49 -0.16
C ARG A 179 -54.83 -28.78 -1.63
N LYS A 180 -54.10 -29.86 -1.93
CA LYS A 180 -54.40 -30.83 -3.01
C LYS A 180 -53.31 -31.90 -3.10
N LYS A 181 -53.49 -33.01 -2.38
CA LYS A 181 -52.97 -34.33 -2.77
C LYS A 181 -53.93 -35.43 -2.29
N MET A 182 -55.02 -35.59 -3.03
CA MET A 182 -55.75 -36.85 -3.15
C MET A 182 -56.33 -36.86 -4.57
N ALA A 183 -55.63 -37.52 -5.49
CA ALA A 183 -56.10 -38.01 -6.78
C ALA A 183 -54.97 -38.81 -7.46
N ILE A 184 -54.80 -40.05 -7.00
CA ILE A 184 -54.22 -41.21 -7.70
C ILE A 184 -55.17 -42.33 -7.21
N SER A 185 -55.94 -43.11 -7.98
CA SER A 185 -56.04 -43.56 -9.38
C SER A 185 -57.51 -44.06 -9.56
N VAL A 186 -58.25 -43.77 -10.64
CA VAL A 186 -58.34 -44.55 -11.91
C VAL A 186 -58.67 -46.04 -11.61
N ILE A 187 -59.96 -46.41 -11.64
CA ILE A 187 -60.76 -46.99 -12.76
C ILE A 187 -60.62 -48.53 -12.82
N GLU A 188 -61.79 -49.16 -12.66
CA GLU A 188 -62.29 -50.48 -13.12
C GLU A 188 -61.41 -51.73 -12.97
#